data_AF-A0A7L1ASW2-F1
#
_entry.id   AF-A0A7L1ASW2-F1
#
_cell.length_a   1.000
_cell.length_b   1.000
_cell.length_c   1.000
_cell.angle_alpha   90.00
_cell.angle_beta   90.00
_cell.angle_gamma   90.00
#
_symmetry.space_group_name_H-M   'P 1'
#
loop_
_entity.id
_entity.type
_entity.pdbx_description
1 polymer ?
#
loop_
_entity_poly.entity_id
_entity_poly.type
_entity_poly.pdbx_seq_one_letter_code
_entity_poly.pdbx_strand_id
1 'polypeptide(L)'
;MNAKTAIDRIIGKGGLKSGNSRADSGLEKSKQEGAAPRKSMEEVATGKGKMTDLERSGLLQKILSLEKEKEKYSHLLGEKDREMQNLKDKLKSKTKNSEVSLLQNQLEEKTKEAERREQLLCSLSEEINRLKCNLSAVMAKCSDLENKASSTSQASQEAATNSTEVERQLKDALEKNQQWLLYDQQREAYVRGLLGRIFELEQKAGIVSQQESKPNSEGHLQEEKQEYYDQLLLTAKRDPETERRTITQLRSELNELKKTYEETQGEMMSLNALLQSQQVAEMKTQENENKMKEKVQRLKQENETIKEQLREEKEKSEDLLCQVQVLRKSLLKQEAEHTRIALLERQIQICTTDLENGKLDRQNLKHQLNQVLKELHKAKEKITRLEPLKLRESGHMEPQEDLQAVFDKKLTTYDRSPPLKHSSCLNESFLECPRCKVAYPTSQHRELLAHIDICTA
;
A
#
# COMPACT_ATOMS: atom_id res chain seq x y z
N MET A 1 22.91 -8.41 9.98
CA MET A 1 23.13 -9.04 8.67
C MET A 1 22.26 -8.32 7.62
N ASN A 2 22.95 -7.57 6.77
CA ASN A 2 22.66 -6.94 5.48
C ASN A 2 21.22 -6.82 4.94
N ALA A 3 20.71 -5.59 4.96
CA ALA A 3 19.81 -5.03 3.95
C ALA A 3 20.39 -3.68 3.49
N LYS A 4 21.51 -3.72 2.76
CA LYS A 4 22.20 -2.53 2.22
C LYS A 4 22.67 -2.76 0.79
N THR A 5 21.81 -3.36 -0.03
CA THR A 5 22.11 -3.69 -1.43
C THR A 5 20.83 -3.65 -2.26
N ALA A 6 20.34 -2.45 -2.57
CA ALA A 6 19.38 -2.25 -3.67
C ALA A 6 19.27 -0.80 -4.17
N ILE A 7 20.25 0.08 -3.90
CA ILE A 7 20.31 1.43 -4.50
C ILE A 7 21.76 1.71 -4.88
N ASP A 8 22.25 1.03 -5.92
CA ASP A 8 23.52 1.35 -6.58
C ASP A 8 23.50 0.81 -8.02
N ARG A 9 22.70 1.44 -8.90
CA ARG A 9 22.79 1.10 -10.33
C ARG A 9 22.65 2.22 -11.36
N ILE A 10 22.56 3.50 -11.00
CA ILE A 10 22.55 4.57 -12.03
C ILE A 10 23.25 5.84 -11.54
N ILE A 11 24.48 5.72 -11.04
CA ILE A 11 25.44 6.83 -11.00
C ILE A 11 26.81 6.27 -11.36
N GLY A 12 27.22 6.40 -12.62
CA GLY A 12 28.55 5.97 -13.04
C GLY A 12 28.82 6.23 -14.51
N LYS A 13 29.84 7.06 -14.75
CA LYS A 13 30.57 7.30 -16.01
C LYS A 13 29.90 8.30 -16.98
N GLY A 14 30.49 9.46 -17.27
CA GLY A 14 31.78 9.99 -16.86
C GLY A 14 31.84 11.49 -17.09
N GLY A 15 32.27 12.21 -16.05
CA GLY A 15 32.94 13.48 -16.23
C GLY A 15 34.43 13.22 -16.42
N LEU A 16 35.00 13.81 -17.47
CA LEU A 16 36.40 14.24 -17.43
C LEU A 16 36.42 15.75 -17.64
N LYS A 17 36.97 16.40 -16.62
CA LYS A 17 37.30 17.82 -16.52
C LYS A 17 38.52 18.15 -17.38
N SER A 18 38.52 19.40 -17.84
CA SER A 18 39.62 20.38 -17.79
C SER A 18 40.85 20.15 -18.66
N GLY A 19 41.07 21.08 -19.59
CA GLY A 19 42.33 21.28 -20.29
C GLY A 19 42.31 22.59 -21.06
N ASN A 20 43.10 23.55 -20.58
CA ASN A 20 43.13 24.96 -20.94
C ASN A 20 43.84 25.23 -22.28
N SER A 21 43.46 26.33 -22.94
CA SER A 21 44.29 27.26 -23.74
C SER A 21 45.06 26.82 -25.01
N ARG A 22 45.00 27.69 -26.04
CA ARG A 22 45.75 27.76 -27.32
C ARG A 22 45.40 26.65 -28.33
N ALA A 23 45.25 26.89 -29.63
CA ALA A 23 45.46 28.02 -30.53
C ALA A 23 44.47 27.84 -31.70
N ASP A 24 43.84 28.88 -32.23
CA ASP A 24 44.29 29.52 -33.47
C ASP A 24 44.91 28.55 -34.51
N SER A 25 44.10 27.63 -35.08
CA SER A 25 44.46 26.88 -36.29
C SER A 25 43.23 26.25 -36.97
N GLY A 26 42.18 27.04 -37.19
CA GLY A 26 40.95 26.59 -37.89
C GLY A 26 40.58 27.42 -39.12
N LEU A 27 41.37 28.44 -39.46
CA LEU A 27 41.12 29.38 -40.57
C LEU A 27 41.98 29.12 -41.82
N GLU A 28 42.72 28.00 -41.87
CA GLU A 28 43.65 27.67 -42.98
C GLU A 28 43.42 26.28 -43.62
N LYS A 29 42.17 25.80 -43.65
CA LYS A 29 41.80 24.65 -44.50
C LYS A 29 40.62 24.87 -45.45
N SER A 30 40.00 26.06 -45.44
CA SER A 30 38.95 26.42 -46.40
C SER A 30 39.41 27.48 -47.42
N LYS A 31 40.67 27.91 -47.37
CA LYS A 31 41.25 28.84 -48.35
C LYS A 31 41.97 28.15 -49.53
N GLN A 32 42.21 26.84 -49.45
CA GLN A 32 42.90 26.09 -50.53
C GLN A 32 41.98 25.18 -51.36
N GLU A 33 40.71 25.05 -51.00
CA GLU A 33 39.66 24.41 -51.83
C GLU A 33 38.77 25.42 -52.58
N GLY A 34 38.95 26.72 -52.37
CA GLY A 34 38.29 27.78 -53.14
C GLY A 34 38.98 28.14 -54.45
N ALA A 35 40.19 27.64 -54.70
CA ALA A 35 40.98 27.97 -55.89
C ALA A 35 40.75 27.04 -57.09
N ALA A 36 40.32 25.79 -56.84
CA ALA A 36 39.99 24.83 -57.89
C ALA A 36 38.65 25.12 -58.61
N PRO A 37 37.53 25.49 -57.93
CA PRO A 37 36.30 25.83 -58.63
C PRO A 37 36.32 27.26 -59.20
N ARG A 38 37.21 28.14 -58.72
CA ARG A 38 37.38 29.48 -59.31
C ARG A 38 38.10 29.42 -60.66
N LYS A 39 39.08 28.53 -60.84
CA LYS A 39 39.68 28.31 -62.18
C LYS A 39 38.71 27.68 -63.17
N SER A 40 37.79 26.81 -62.73
CA SER A 40 36.76 26.26 -63.63
C SER A 40 35.60 27.24 -63.92
N MET A 41 35.30 28.19 -63.02
CA MET A 41 34.34 29.27 -63.31
C MET A 41 34.91 30.33 -64.24
N GLU A 42 36.22 30.60 -64.16
CA GLU A 42 36.88 31.60 -65.01
C GLU A 42 37.12 31.08 -66.44
N GLU A 43 37.30 29.76 -66.64
CA GLU A 43 37.31 29.13 -67.97
C GLU A 43 35.91 29.09 -68.64
N VAL A 44 34.82 28.99 -67.86
CA VAL A 44 33.44 29.02 -68.39
C VAL A 44 33.00 30.45 -68.75
N ALA A 45 33.59 31.49 -68.15
CA ALA A 45 33.30 32.88 -68.49
C ALA A 45 33.93 33.33 -69.82
N THR A 46 35.02 32.69 -70.26
CA THR A 46 35.69 32.99 -71.55
C THR A 46 35.28 32.08 -72.71
N GLY A 47 34.44 31.07 -72.46
CA GLY A 47 33.82 30.27 -73.51
C GLY A 47 32.75 31.06 -74.27
N LYS A 48 33.11 31.61 -75.43
CA LYS A 48 32.18 32.13 -76.46
C LYS A 48 31.28 31.00 -77.01
N GLY A 49 30.36 30.49 -76.20
CA GLY A 49 29.12 29.93 -76.68
C GLY A 49 28.17 31.10 -76.91
N LYS A 50 27.79 31.37 -78.16
CA LYS A 50 26.68 32.30 -78.43
C LYS A 50 25.40 31.66 -77.88
N MET A 51 25.14 31.84 -76.58
CA MET A 51 23.86 31.51 -76.00
C MET A 51 22.83 32.38 -76.71
N THR A 52 21.93 31.73 -77.42
CA THR A 52 20.89 32.42 -78.18
C THR A 52 20.06 33.25 -77.21
N ASP A 53 19.52 34.39 -77.67
CA ASP A 53 18.76 35.29 -76.79
C ASP A 53 17.56 34.58 -76.12
N LEU A 54 17.05 33.54 -76.80
CA LEU A 54 16.06 32.59 -76.28
C LEU A 54 16.57 31.78 -75.07
N GLU A 55 17.78 31.23 -75.12
CA GLU A 55 18.38 30.48 -74.01
C GLU A 55 18.67 31.39 -72.81
N ARG A 56 19.07 32.64 -73.06
CA ARG A 56 19.23 33.68 -72.02
C ARG A 56 17.91 34.03 -71.36
N SER A 57 16.86 34.27 -72.14
CA SER A 57 15.52 34.49 -71.62
C SER A 57 15.01 33.29 -70.81
N GLY A 58 15.25 32.06 -71.28
CA GLY A 58 14.85 30.84 -70.59
C GLY A 58 15.54 30.65 -69.23
N LEU A 59 16.85 30.93 -69.14
CA LEU A 59 17.57 30.89 -67.87
C LEU A 59 17.12 31.99 -66.91
N LEU A 60 16.87 33.22 -67.39
CA LEU A 60 16.33 34.29 -66.55
C LEU A 60 14.95 33.94 -65.99
N GLN A 61 14.07 33.36 -66.80
CA GLN A 61 12.76 32.92 -66.34
C GLN A 61 12.86 31.78 -65.30
N LYS A 62 13.84 30.87 -65.47
CA LYS A 62 14.15 29.81 -64.49
C LYS A 62 14.69 30.38 -63.18
N ILE A 63 15.59 31.36 -63.24
CA ILE A 63 16.11 32.07 -62.06
C ILE A 63 14.98 32.75 -61.32
N LEU A 64 14.11 33.50 -62.00
CA LEU A 64 12.94 34.16 -61.39
C LEU A 64 11.99 33.16 -60.73
N SER A 65 11.78 32.00 -61.35
CA SER A 65 10.93 30.93 -60.78
C SER A 65 11.54 30.34 -59.50
N LEU A 66 12.86 30.10 -59.51
CA LEU A 66 13.60 29.60 -58.35
C LEU A 66 13.71 30.65 -57.23
N GLU A 67 13.83 31.93 -57.56
CA GLU A 67 13.81 33.03 -56.58
C GLU A 67 12.46 33.11 -55.88
N LYS A 68 11.36 33.00 -56.65
CA LYS A 68 10.00 32.96 -56.09
C LYS A 68 9.79 31.74 -55.19
N GLU A 69 10.34 30.58 -55.56
CA GLU A 69 10.26 29.37 -54.75
C GLU A 69 11.12 29.45 -53.48
N LYS A 70 12.34 30.00 -53.58
CA LYS A 70 13.20 30.29 -52.43
C LYS A 70 12.53 31.25 -51.44
N GLU A 71 11.85 32.29 -51.92
CA GLU A 71 11.12 33.23 -51.06
C GLU A 71 9.97 32.53 -50.32
N LYS A 72 9.22 31.65 -51.00
CA LYS A 72 8.19 30.82 -50.35
C LYS A 72 8.76 29.92 -49.26
N TYR A 73 9.86 29.22 -49.54
CA TYR A 73 10.51 28.36 -48.54
C TYR A 73 11.07 29.18 -47.37
N SER A 74 11.63 30.35 -47.62
CA SER A 74 12.10 31.26 -46.57
C SER A 74 10.96 31.71 -45.66
N HIS A 75 9.78 32.02 -46.23
CA HIS A 75 8.60 32.37 -45.46
C HIS A 75 8.11 31.19 -44.61
N LEU A 76 8.01 29.99 -45.20
CA LEU A 76 7.59 28.78 -44.51
C LEU A 76 8.55 28.40 -43.37
N LEU A 77 9.86 28.54 -43.58
CA LEU A 77 10.86 28.31 -42.54
C LEU A 77 10.65 29.29 -41.36
N GLY A 78 10.43 30.58 -41.67
CA GLY A 78 10.14 31.59 -40.66
C GLY A 78 8.83 31.35 -39.88
N GLU A 79 7.82 30.75 -40.51
CA GLU A 79 6.61 30.29 -39.81
C GLU A 79 6.90 29.11 -38.88
N LYS A 80 7.69 28.13 -39.34
CA LYS A 80 8.07 26.97 -38.53
C LYS A 80 8.99 27.34 -37.36
N ASP A 81 9.89 28.31 -37.55
CA ASP A 81 10.71 28.84 -36.47
C ASP A 81 9.87 29.56 -35.41
N ARG A 82 8.85 30.34 -35.83
CA ARG A 82 7.89 30.95 -34.91
C ARG A 82 7.07 29.90 -34.14
N GLU A 83 6.62 28.84 -34.81
CA GLU A 83 5.89 27.73 -34.19
C GLU A 83 6.77 27.01 -33.15
N MET A 84 8.01 26.69 -33.49
CA MET A 84 8.97 26.07 -32.58
C MET A 84 9.26 26.95 -31.38
N GLN A 85 9.41 28.27 -31.57
CA GLN A 85 9.64 29.20 -30.48
C GLN A 85 8.43 29.26 -29.53
N ASN A 86 7.21 29.31 -30.07
CA ASN A 86 5.99 29.31 -29.26
C ASN A 86 5.85 28.02 -28.43
N LEU A 87 6.15 26.85 -29.01
CA LEU A 87 6.13 25.58 -28.28
C LEU A 87 7.20 25.54 -27.16
N LYS A 88 8.39 26.07 -27.42
CA LYS A 88 9.45 26.20 -26.40
C LYS A 88 8.99 27.10 -25.24
N ASP A 89 8.38 28.24 -25.54
CA ASP A 89 7.91 29.17 -24.52
C ASP A 89 6.74 28.59 -23.71
N LYS A 90 5.84 27.82 -24.35
CA LYS A 90 4.76 27.09 -23.69
C LYS A 90 5.27 25.96 -22.78
N LEU A 91 6.34 25.27 -23.17
CA LEU A 91 6.99 24.29 -22.29
C LEU A 91 7.68 24.98 -21.12
N LYS A 92 8.39 26.09 -21.37
CA LYS A 92 9.06 26.85 -20.32
C LYS A 92 8.08 27.44 -19.31
N SER A 93 6.93 27.95 -19.76
CA SER A 93 5.87 28.42 -18.86
C SER A 93 5.22 27.27 -18.11
N LYS A 94 5.00 26.10 -18.74
CA LYS A 94 4.47 24.90 -18.07
C LYS A 94 5.44 24.30 -17.03
N THR A 95 6.75 24.36 -17.27
CA THR A 95 7.78 23.99 -16.29
C THR A 95 7.90 25.02 -15.16
N LYS A 96 7.62 26.29 -15.44
CA LYS A 96 7.51 27.36 -14.43
C LYS A 96 6.15 27.39 -13.73
N ASN A 97 5.15 26.64 -14.21
CA ASN A 97 3.86 26.55 -13.56
C ASN A 97 4.01 25.79 -12.26
N SER A 98 3.46 26.40 -11.21
CA SER A 98 3.57 26.05 -9.80
C SER A 98 3.33 24.59 -9.43
N GLU A 99 2.66 23.80 -10.28
CA GLU A 99 2.27 22.43 -9.98
C GLU A 99 3.45 21.48 -9.81
N VAL A 100 4.47 21.55 -10.68
CA VAL A 100 5.66 20.69 -10.55
C VAL A 100 6.46 21.06 -9.30
N SER A 101 6.63 22.36 -9.03
CA SER A 101 7.29 22.83 -7.81
C SER A 101 6.48 22.53 -6.55
N LEU A 102 5.14 22.59 -6.62
CA LEU A 102 4.24 22.23 -5.52
C LEU A 102 4.36 20.74 -5.20
N LEU A 103 4.34 19.87 -6.22
CA LEU A 103 4.52 18.44 -6.04
C LEU A 103 5.91 18.09 -5.50
N GLN A 104 6.96 18.78 -5.94
CA GLN A 104 8.31 18.63 -5.39
C GLN A 104 8.37 19.01 -3.90
N ASN A 105 7.78 20.15 -3.52
CA ASN A 105 7.71 20.58 -2.12
C ASN A 105 6.88 19.61 -1.26
N GLN A 106 5.76 19.12 -1.79
CA GLN A 106 4.94 18.10 -1.11
C GLN A 106 5.71 16.80 -0.93
N LEU A 107 6.49 16.37 -1.92
CA LEU A 107 7.31 15.17 -1.83
C LEU A 107 8.38 15.34 -0.75
N GLU A 108 9.07 16.48 -0.74
CA GLU A 108 10.09 16.80 0.28
C GLU A 108 9.49 16.85 1.70
N GLU A 109 8.31 17.45 1.87
CA GLU A 109 7.60 17.47 3.14
C GLU A 109 7.22 16.05 3.59
N LYS A 110 6.70 15.22 2.68
CA LYS A 110 6.37 13.81 2.96
C LYS A 110 7.60 12.99 3.34
N THR A 111 8.74 13.24 2.72
CA THR A 111 10.01 12.60 3.08
C THR A 111 10.44 13.00 4.49
N LYS A 112 10.45 14.30 4.82
CA LYS A 112 10.80 14.78 6.17
C LYS A 112 9.86 14.23 7.23
N GLU A 113 8.58 14.11 6.92
CA GLU A 113 7.59 13.53 7.83
C GLU A 113 7.79 12.02 8.03
N ALA A 114 8.18 11.28 6.98
CA ALA A 114 8.54 9.87 7.10
C ALA A 114 9.77 9.69 8.03
N GLU A 115 10.79 10.52 7.87
CA GLU A 115 11.99 10.51 8.73
C GLU A 115 11.64 10.77 10.20
N ARG A 116 10.74 11.74 10.50
CA ARG A 116 10.28 12.00 11.87
C ARG A 116 9.55 10.80 12.47
N ARG A 117 8.71 10.12 11.69
CA ARG A 117 8.02 8.91 12.14
C ARG A 117 8.99 7.78 12.42
N GLU A 118 9.99 7.61 11.58
CA GLU A 118 11.01 6.59 11.78
C GLU A 118 11.85 6.85 13.04
N GLN A 119 12.24 8.11 13.29
CA GLN A 119 12.92 8.49 14.54
C GLN A 119 12.06 8.20 15.78
N LEU A 120 10.76 8.51 15.73
CA LEU A 120 9.85 8.20 16.83
C LEU A 120 9.75 6.68 17.07
N LEU A 121 9.68 5.88 16.00
CA LEU A 121 9.66 4.43 16.11
C LEU A 121 10.96 3.87 16.72
N CYS A 122 12.12 4.41 16.35
CA CYS A 122 13.39 4.05 16.97
C CYS A 122 13.38 4.36 18.48
N SER A 123 12.96 5.57 18.87
CA SER A 123 12.87 5.97 20.29
C SER A 123 11.91 5.08 21.08
N LEU A 124 10.74 4.76 20.52
CA LEU A 124 9.77 3.88 21.17
C LEU A 124 10.31 2.45 21.30
N SER A 125 11.01 1.95 20.29
CA SER A 125 11.65 0.63 20.36
C SER A 125 12.73 0.57 21.44
N GLU A 126 13.51 1.63 21.61
CA GLU A 126 14.51 1.74 22.68
C GLU A 126 13.84 1.75 24.06
N GLU A 127 12.73 2.48 24.22
CA GLU A 127 11.98 2.51 25.46
C GLU A 127 11.35 1.16 25.80
N ILE A 128 10.76 0.46 24.82
CA ILE A 128 10.23 -0.90 24.99
C ILE A 128 11.35 -1.85 25.47
N ASN A 129 12.53 -1.78 24.86
CA ASN A 129 13.66 -2.61 25.27
C ASN A 129 14.11 -2.29 26.69
N ARG A 130 14.19 -1.00 27.06
CA ARG A 130 14.50 -0.57 28.43
C ARG A 130 13.49 -1.09 29.45
N LEU A 131 12.19 -0.96 29.15
CA LEU A 131 11.12 -1.46 30.03
C LEU A 131 11.17 -2.99 30.16
N LYS A 132 11.47 -3.70 29.08
CA LYS A 132 11.65 -5.16 29.11
C LYS A 132 12.81 -5.57 30.02
N CYS A 133 13.96 -4.89 29.91
CA CYS A 133 15.10 -5.12 30.81
C CYS A 133 14.74 -4.84 32.28
N ASN A 134 14.04 -3.74 32.55
CA ASN A 134 13.59 -3.40 33.90
C ASN A 134 12.63 -4.46 34.45
N LEU A 135 11.68 -4.93 33.64
CA LEU A 135 10.74 -5.98 34.04
C LEU A 135 11.47 -7.29 34.36
N SER A 136 12.44 -7.70 33.54
CA SER A 136 13.28 -8.87 33.83
C SER A 136 14.07 -8.70 35.13
N ALA A 137 14.60 -7.51 35.40
CA ALA A 137 15.32 -7.23 36.64
C ALA A 137 14.40 -7.26 37.88
N VAL A 138 13.18 -6.72 37.78
CA VAL A 138 12.18 -6.79 38.86
C VAL A 138 11.75 -8.23 39.08
N MET A 139 11.49 -8.99 38.02
CA MET A 139 11.11 -10.40 38.09
C MET A 139 12.20 -11.24 38.79
N ALA A 140 13.46 -11.02 38.45
CA ALA A 140 14.58 -11.68 39.13
C ALA A 140 14.62 -11.36 40.64
N LYS A 141 14.45 -10.08 41.00
CA LYS A 141 14.38 -9.66 42.42
C LYS A 141 13.20 -10.29 43.16
N CYS A 142 12.03 -10.39 42.52
CA CYS A 142 10.86 -11.05 43.10
C CYS A 142 11.16 -12.53 43.38
N SER A 143 11.76 -13.25 42.41
CA SER A 143 12.15 -14.64 42.61
C SER A 143 13.20 -14.80 43.73
N ASP A 144 14.17 -13.90 43.83
CA ASP A 144 15.16 -13.93 44.92
C ASP A 144 14.51 -13.71 46.30
N LEU A 145 13.57 -12.78 46.39
CA LEU A 145 12.82 -12.52 47.63
C LEU A 145 11.92 -13.70 48.01
N GLU A 146 11.27 -14.34 47.05
CA GLU A 146 10.44 -15.52 47.26
C GLU A 146 11.26 -16.72 47.76
N ASN A 147 12.43 -16.94 47.18
CA ASN A 147 13.38 -17.95 47.65
C ASN A 147 13.84 -17.65 49.08
N LYS A 148 14.18 -16.38 49.37
CA LYS A 148 14.62 -15.95 50.71
C LYS A 148 13.49 -16.07 51.76
N ALA A 149 12.25 -15.76 51.39
CA ALA A 149 11.09 -15.95 52.25
C ALA A 149 10.87 -17.43 52.57
N SER A 150 10.98 -18.30 51.56
CA SER A 150 10.87 -19.75 51.71
C SER A 150 11.95 -20.32 52.65
N SER A 151 13.20 -19.85 52.55
CA SER A 151 14.27 -20.22 53.50
C SER A 151 14.03 -19.67 54.92
N THR A 152 13.43 -18.49 55.05
CA THR A 152 13.10 -17.90 56.35
C THR A 152 11.96 -18.65 57.05
N SER A 153 10.99 -19.18 56.29
CA SER A 153 9.94 -20.04 56.82
C SER A 153 10.47 -21.37 57.38
N GLN A 154 11.52 -21.95 56.79
CA GLN A 154 12.21 -23.13 57.34
C GLN A 154 12.96 -22.81 58.64
N ALA A 155 13.70 -21.70 58.68
CA ALA A 155 14.37 -21.24 59.91
C ALA A 155 13.38 -20.92 61.05
N SER A 156 12.19 -20.44 60.71
CA SER A 156 11.11 -20.17 61.68
C SER A 156 10.51 -21.44 62.27
N GLN A 157 10.47 -22.55 61.52
CA GLN A 157 10.06 -23.86 62.05
C GLN A 157 11.07 -24.42 63.04
N GLU A 158 12.37 -24.30 62.78
CA GLU A 158 13.43 -24.70 63.73
C GLU A 158 13.43 -23.85 65.01
N ALA A 159 13.19 -22.54 64.88
CA ALA A 159 13.04 -21.64 66.02
C ALA A 159 11.80 -22.00 66.88
N ALA A 160 10.69 -22.38 66.25
CA ALA A 160 9.49 -22.83 66.96
C ALA A 160 9.73 -24.14 67.72
N THR A 161 10.44 -25.11 67.13
CA THR A 161 10.80 -26.35 67.84
C THR A 161 11.72 -26.08 69.03
N ASN A 162 12.70 -25.18 68.88
CA ASN A 162 13.60 -24.81 69.97
C ASN A 162 12.86 -24.08 71.10
N SER A 163 11.88 -23.23 70.77
CA SER A 163 11.03 -22.55 71.77
C SER A 163 10.22 -23.55 72.60
N THR A 164 9.62 -24.56 71.97
CA THR A 164 8.85 -25.60 72.68
C THR A 164 9.70 -26.45 73.62
N GLU A 165 10.95 -26.71 73.24
CA GLU A 165 11.90 -27.46 74.06
C GLU A 165 12.37 -26.64 75.27
N VAL A 166 12.63 -25.35 75.10
CA VAL A 166 12.97 -24.44 76.21
C VAL A 166 11.79 -24.29 77.18
N GLU A 167 10.56 -24.17 76.70
CA GLU A 167 9.36 -24.15 77.55
C GLU A 167 9.21 -25.43 78.38
N ARG A 168 9.52 -26.59 77.79
CA ARG A 168 9.49 -27.88 78.49
C ARG A 168 10.54 -27.93 79.60
N GLN A 169 11.76 -27.48 79.32
CA GLN A 169 12.84 -27.42 80.32
C GLN A 169 12.52 -26.46 81.46
N LEU A 170 11.89 -25.32 81.16
CA LEU A 170 11.47 -24.37 82.18
C LEU A 170 10.42 -24.96 83.13
N LYS A 171 9.44 -25.72 82.60
CA LYS A 171 8.44 -26.41 83.42
C LYS A 171 9.07 -27.43 84.37
N ASP A 172 10.01 -28.24 83.88
CA ASP A 172 10.74 -29.22 84.70
C ASP A 172 11.57 -28.53 85.80
N ALA A 173 12.24 -27.42 85.47
CA ALA A 173 12.99 -26.64 86.46
C ALA A 173 12.08 -26.03 87.54
N LEU A 174 10.90 -25.53 87.16
CA LEU A 174 9.91 -25.00 88.10
C LEU A 174 9.38 -26.09 89.03
N GLU A 175 9.07 -27.28 88.50
CA GLU A 175 8.62 -28.41 89.31
C GLU A 175 9.69 -28.85 90.32
N LYS A 176 10.96 -28.94 89.89
CA LYS A 176 12.08 -29.24 90.79
C LYS A 176 12.26 -28.17 91.86
N ASN A 177 12.13 -26.89 91.51
CA ASN A 177 12.17 -25.80 92.50
C ASN A 177 11.04 -25.92 93.53
N GLN A 178 9.83 -26.30 93.11
CA GLN A 178 8.72 -26.56 94.01
C GLN A 178 9.05 -27.68 95.01
N GLN A 179 9.65 -28.77 94.51
CA GLN A 179 10.07 -29.90 95.35
C GLN A 179 11.16 -29.48 96.36
N TRP A 180 12.15 -28.70 95.92
CA TRP A 180 13.18 -28.16 96.81
C TRP A 180 12.62 -27.24 97.90
N LEU A 181 11.63 -26.40 97.55
CA LEU A 181 10.97 -25.55 98.53
C LEU A 181 10.25 -26.35 99.62
N LEU A 182 9.52 -27.42 99.22
CA LEU A 182 8.86 -28.30 100.19
C LEU A 182 9.88 -29.03 101.08
N TYR A 183 10.99 -29.50 100.49
CA TYR A 183 12.08 -30.11 101.24
C TYR A 183 12.70 -29.14 102.24
N ASP A 184 12.94 -27.89 101.82
CA ASP A 184 13.49 -26.84 102.68
C ASP A 184 12.54 -26.52 103.85
N GLN A 185 11.24 -26.35 103.58
CA GLN A 185 10.22 -26.15 104.61
C GLN A 185 10.18 -27.33 105.62
N GLN A 186 10.28 -28.56 105.15
CA GLN A 186 10.33 -29.74 106.01
C GLN A 186 11.61 -29.74 106.86
N ARG A 187 12.75 -29.41 106.27
CA ARG A 187 14.03 -29.28 106.98
C ARG A 187 13.94 -28.20 108.05
N GLU A 188 13.39 -27.05 107.72
CA GLU A 188 13.19 -25.97 108.69
C GLU A 188 12.25 -26.38 109.83
N ALA A 189 11.15 -27.06 109.53
CA ALA A 189 10.22 -27.55 110.56
C ALA A 189 10.92 -28.55 111.50
N TYR A 190 11.75 -29.43 110.95
CA TYR A 190 12.56 -30.35 111.74
C TYR A 190 13.56 -29.63 112.64
N VAL A 191 14.29 -28.64 112.11
CA VAL A 191 15.23 -27.81 112.90
C VAL A 191 14.49 -27.02 113.99
N ARG A 192 13.33 -26.43 113.68
CA ARG A 192 12.47 -25.77 114.67
C ARG A 192 12.05 -26.75 115.78
N GLY A 193 11.71 -27.99 115.43
CA GLY A 193 11.42 -29.06 116.39
C GLY A 193 12.61 -29.44 117.27
N LEU A 194 13.81 -29.55 116.68
CA LEU A 194 15.04 -29.79 117.44
C LEU A 194 15.35 -28.65 118.41
N LEU A 195 15.23 -27.39 117.97
CA LEU A 195 15.40 -26.23 118.83
C LEU A 195 14.40 -26.21 119.98
N GLY A 196 13.13 -26.53 119.72
CA GLY A 196 12.12 -26.68 120.77
C GLY A 196 12.49 -27.77 121.78
N ARG A 197 13.04 -28.89 121.31
CA ARG A 197 13.51 -29.98 122.20
C ARG A 197 14.74 -29.58 123.01
N ILE A 198 15.69 -28.88 122.39
CA ILE A 198 16.86 -28.32 123.08
C ILE A 198 16.37 -27.36 124.16
N PHE A 199 15.44 -26.46 123.85
CA PHE A 199 14.86 -25.53 124.82
C PHE A 199 14.16 -26.25 125.98
N GLU A 200 13.40 -27.32 125.75
CA GLU A 200 12.81 -28.14 126.82
C GLU A 200 13.87 -28.78 127.72
N LEU A 201 14.98 -29.23 127.14
CA LEU A 201 16.11 -29.82 127.87
C LEU A 201 16.89 -28.75 128.64
N GLU A 202 17.11 -27.58 128.06
CA GLU A 202 17.68 -26.40 128.70
C GLU A 202 16.79 -25.91 129.84
N GLN A 203 15.46 -25.93 129.71
CA GLN A 203 14.56 -25.56 130.80
C GLN A 203 14.68 -26.57 131.96
N LYS A 204 14.80 -27.87 131.68
CA LYS A 204 15.07 -28.89 132.70
C LYS A 204 16.46 -28.70 133.35
N ALA A 205 17.46 -28.28 132.58
CA ALA A 205 18.78 -27.90 133.11
C ALA A 205 18.75 -26.56 133.85
N GLY A 206 17.84 -25.65 133.49
CA GLY A 206 17.64 -24.34 134.09
C GLY A 206 16.92 -24.39 135.43
N ILE A 207 16.03 -25.36 135.65
CA ILE A 207 15.48 -25.69 136.97
C ILE A 207 16.60 -26.13 137.94
N VAL A 208 17.73 -26.62 137.42
CA VAL A 208 18.95 -26.94 138.19
C VAL A 208 19.87 -25.71 138.38
N SER A 209 19.66 -24.62 137.63
CA SER A 209 20.60 -23.48 137.55
C SER A 209 20.05 -22.12 138.01
N GLN A 210 18.85 -22.02 138.58
CA GLN A 210 18.31 -20.75 139.12
C GLN A 210 18.55 -20.57 140.63
N GLN A 211 19.82 -20.68 141.03
CA GLN A 211 20.42 -19.73 141.96
C GLN A 211 21.23 -18.77 141.07
N GLU A 212 21.06 -17.45 141.26
CA GLU A 212 21.83 -16.34 140.65
C GLU A 212 21.13 -15.51 139.53
N SER A 213 20.52 -14.41 140.02
CA SER A 213 20.63 -12.98 139.61
C SER A 213 20.43 -12.48 138.16
N LYS A 214 19.32 -11.71 137.99
CA LYS A 214 19.17 -10.24 137.73
C LYS A 214 19.98 -9.50 136.62
N PRO A 215 19.49 -8.33 136.12
CA PRO A 215 19.29 -8.08 134.69
C PRO A 215 19.92 -6.76 134.16
N ASN A 216 19.59 -6.47 132.89
CA ASN A 216 19.57 -5.17 132.17
C ASN A 216 20.76 -4.83 131.25
N SER A 217 20.46 -4.44 130.00
CA SER A 217 21.20 -3.40 129.27
C SER A 217 20.39 -2.90 128.05
N GLU A 218 19.84 -1.69 128.14
CA GLU A 218 18.95 -1.01 127.17
C GLU A 218 19.68 -0.03 126.22
N GLY A 219 21.02 -0.13 126.07
CA GLY A 219 21.80 0.86 125.30
C GLY A 219 21.80 0.69 123.78
N HIS A 220 21.60 -0.53 123.26
CA HIS A 220 21.74 -0.83 121.82
C HIS A 220 20.54 -0.37 120.96
N LEU A 221 19.38 -0.14 121.57
CA LEU A 221 18.12 0.15 120.88
C LEU A 221 18.03 1.57 120.30
N GLN A 222 18.86 2.50 120.77
CA GLN A 222 18.79 3.91 120.36
C GLN A 222 19.48 4.15 119.01
N GLU A 223 20.60 3.46 118.76
CA GLU A 223 21.42 3.60 117.55
C GLU A 223 20.74 2.90 116.36
N GLU A 224 20.18 1.71 116.58
CA GLU A 224 19.34 0.96 115.62
C GLU A 224 18.11 1.77 115.17
N LYS A 225 17.52 2.56 116.08
CA LYS A 225 16.36 3.40 115.77
C LYS A 225 16.74 4.59 114.89
N GLN A 226 17.93 5.15 115.09
CA GLN A 226 18.45 6.25 114.28
C GLN A 226 18.78 5.76 112.86
N GLU A 227 19.46 4.62 112.73
CA GLU A 227 19.76 3.99 111.45
C GLU A 227 18.49 3.64 110.65
N TYR A 228 17.43 3.18 111.33
CA TYR A 228 16.15 2.90 110.70
C TYR A 228 15.50 4.15 110.06
N TYR A 229 15.51 5.29 110.75
CA TYR A 229 14.97 6.54 110.20
C TYR A 229 15.81 7.08 109.05
N ASP A 230 17.14 6.98 109.15
CA ASP A 230 18.04 7.41 108.08
C ASP A 230 17.87 6.53 106.83
N GLN A 231 17.70 5.22 107.00
CA GLN A 231 17.41 4.28 105.90
C GLN A 231 16.03 4.54 105.27
N LEU A 232 15.02 4.87 106.08
CA LEU A 232 13.68 5.23 105.59
C LEU A 232 13.73 6.53 104.76
N LEU A 233 14.46 7.54 105.22
CA LEU A 233 14.66 8.80 104.49
C LEU A 233 15.41 8.61 103.17
N LEU A 234 16.43 7.74 103.16
CA LEU A 234 17.17 7.38 101.95
C LEU A 234 16.27 6.68 100.92
N THR A 235 15.41 5.78 101.37
CA THR A 235 14.45 5.07 100.52
C THR A 235 13.40 6.04 99.98
N ALA A 236 12.83 6.89 100.85
CA ALA A 236 11.87 7.92 100.48
C ALA A 236 12.41 8.98 99.50
N LYS A 237 13.74 9.16 99.39
CA LYS A 237 14.38 10.00 98.35
C LYS A 237 14.66 9.23 97.07
N ARG A 238 15.13 7.99 97.19
CA ARG A 238 15.49 7.14 96.04
C ARG A 238 14.28 6.82 95.17
N ASP A 239 13.15 6.48 95.78
CA ASP A 239 11.95 6.04 95.07
C ASP A 239 11.35 7.13 94.16
N PRO A 240 11.11 8.39 94.61
CA PRO A 240 10.63 9.44 93.71
C PRO A 240 11.70 9.84 92.68
N GLU A 241 12.99 9.63 92.94
CA GLU A 241 14.05 9.86 91.96
C GLU A 241 14.08 8.78 90.87
N THR A 242 13.83 7.52 91.21
CA THR A 242 13.70 6.45 90.21
C THR A 242 12.43 6.63 89.39
N GLU A 243 11.30 6.99 90.01
CA GLU A 243 10.06 7.36 89.31
C GLU A 243 10.25 8.56 88.37
N ARG A 244 10.97 9.60 88.79
CA ARG A 244 11.28 10.74 87.91
C ARG A 244 12.08 10.31 86.67
N ARG A 245 13.03 9.38 86.83
CA ARG A 245 13.81 8.84 85.70
C ARG A 245 12.92 8.01 84.76
N THR A 246 12.07 7.13 85.29
CA THR A 246 11.16 6.32 84.47
C THR A 246 10.14 7.17 83.74
N ILE A 247 9.56 8.19 84.39
CA ILE A 247 8.65 9.14 83.74
C ILE A 247 9.35 9.89 82.60
N THR A 248 10.61 10.31 82.81
CA THR A 248 11.38 11.00 81.77
C THR A 248 11.64 10.09 80.57
N GLN A 249 12.00 8.83 80.82
CA GLN A 249 12.22 7.82 79.78
C GLN A 249 10.92 7.53 78.98
N LEU A 250 9.80 7.27 79.67
CA LEU A 250 8.52 7.02 79.02
C LEU A 250 8.03 8.22 78.21
N ARG A 251 8.30 9.45 78.67
CA ARG A 251 8.01 10.66 77.90
C ARG A 251 8.83 10.75 76.61
N SER A 252 10.12 10.38 76.64
CA SER A 252 10.92 10.32 75.41
C SER A 252 10.42 9.24 74.45
N GLU A 253 10.09 8.05 74.96
CA GLU A 253 9.55 6.95 74.14
C GLU A 253 8.20 7.33 73.51
N LEU A 254 7.31 7.98 74.26
CA LEU A 254 6.02 8.47 73.74
C LEU A 254 6.20 9.52 72.63
N ASN A 255 7.18 10.42 72.78
CA ASN A 255 7.46 11.44 71.77
C ASN A 255 8.03 10.82 70.49
N GLU A 256 8.95 9.85 70.60
CA GLU A 256 9.46 9.13 69.43
C GLU A 256 8.34 8.35 68.73
N LEU A 257 7.49 7.65 69.48
CA LEU A 257 6.34 6.95 68.90
C LEU A 257 5.39 7.91 68.18
N LYS A 258 5.10 9.07 68.77
CA LYS A 258 4.27 10.09 68.14
C LYS A 258 4.88 10.61 66.83
N LYS A 259 6.19 10.86 66.82
CA LYS A 259 6.91 11.29 65.61
C LYS A 259 6.84 10.23 64.51
N THR A 260 7.10 8.97 64.83
CA THR A 260 6.99 7.87 63.85
C THR A 260 5.56 7.70 63.32
N TYR A 261 4.55 7.92 64.16
CA TYR A 261 3.15 7.90 63.74
C TYR A 261 2.83 9.04 62.75
N GLU A 262 3.28 10.26 63.03
CA GLU A 262 3.09 11.40 62.12
C GLU A 262 3.81 11.20 60.78
N GLU A 263 5.04 10.65 60.80
CA GLU A 263 5.80 10.29 59.59
C GLU A 263 5.06 9.24 58.76
N THR A 264 4.64 8.13 59.37
CA THR A 264 3.90 7.06 58.67
C THR A 264 2.54 7.54 58.15
N GLN A 265 1.85 8.41 58.87
CA GLN A 265 0.62 9.05 58.40
C GLN A 265 0.89 9.93 57.16
N GLY A 266 1.97 10.71 57.16
CA GLY A 266 2.41 11.50 56.02
C GLY A 266 2.71 10.65 54.79
N GLU A 267 3.46 9.56 54.98
CA GLU A 267 3.77 8.59 53.93
C GLU A 267 2.50 7.97 53.35
N MET A 268 1.55 7.55 54.19
CA MET A 268 0.27 7.00 53.76
C MET A 268 -0.51 8.00 52.89
N MET A 269 -0.59 9.27 53.30
CA MET A 269 -1.25 10.31 52.50
C MET A 269 -0.55 10.52 51.15
N SER A 270 0.79 10.52 51.12
CA SER A 270 1.57 10.68 49.88
C SER A 270 1.37 9.51 48.91
N LEU A 271 1.34 8.28 49.43
CA LEU A 271 1.09 7.08 48.63
C LEU A 271 -0.34 7.06 48.10
N ASN A 272 -1.31 7.49 48.91
CA ASN A 272 -2.70 7.60 48.48
C ASN A 272 -2.87 8.65 47.37
N ALA A 273 -2.21 9.80 47.48
CA ALA A 273 -2.21 10.82 46.41
C ALA A 273 -1.56 10.30 45.11
N LEU A 274 -0.47 9.54 45.22
CA LEU A 274 0.19 8.91 44.08
C LEU A 274 -0.73 7.87 43.40
N LEU A 275 -1.40 7.03 44.19
CA LEU A 275 -2.35 6.03 43.70
C LEU A 275 -3.52 6.68 42.95
N GLN A 276 -4.09 7.76 43.50
CA GLN A 276 -5.15 8.51 42.82
C GLN A 276 -4.67 9.13 41.51
N SER A 277 -3.46 9.72 41.50
CA SER A 277 -2.86 10.25 40.28
C SER A 277 -2.65 9.16 39.23
N GLN A 278 -2.21 7.97 39.65
CA GLN A 278 -2.00 6.83 38.76
C GLN A 278 -3.33 6.33 38.17
N GLN A 279 -4.39 6.20 38.97
CA GLN A 279 -5.73 5.82 38.50
C GLN A 279 -6.27 6.80 37.46
N VAL A 280 -6.10 8.12 37.68
CA VAL A 280 -6.52 9.13 36.71
C VAL A 280 -5.72 9.04 35.41
N ALA A 281 -4.41 8.81 35.50
CA ALA A 281 -3.57 8.62 34.33
C ALA A 281 -3.98 7.38 33.53
N GLU A 282 -4.27 6.27 34.21
CA GLU A 282 -4.70 5.01 33.62
C GLU A 282 -6.05 5.13 32.92
N MET A 283 -7.04 5.78 33.56
CA MET A 283 -8.33 6.09 32.93
C MET A 283 -8.15 6.93 31.65
N LYS A 284 -7.27 7.94 31.68
CA LYS A 284 -7.00 8.79 30.52
C LYS A 284 -6.31 8.03 29.39
N THR A 285 -5.38 7.13 29.70
CA THR A 285 -4.78 6.24 28.68
C THR A 285 -5.82 5.31 28.08
N GLN A 286 -6.71 4.72 28.89
CA GLN A 286 -7.76 3.85 28.40
C GLN A 286 -8.77 4.59 27.51
N GLU A 287 -9.15 5.81 27.88
CA GLU A 287 -10.02 6.67 27.05
C GLU A 287 -9.38 6.97 25.69
N ASN A 288 -8.08 7.29 25.68
CA ASN A 288 -7.33 7.53 24.44
C ASN A 288 -7.23 6.27 23.58
N GLU A 289 -6.99 5.10 24.18
CA GLU A 289 -7.01 3.82 23.47
C GLU A 289 -8.37 3.55 22.83
N ASN A 290 -9.47 3.82 23.54
CA ASN A 290 -10.82 3.66 23.02
C ASN A 290 -11.07 4.59 21.82
N LYS A 291 -10.69 5.87 21.93
CA LYS A 291 -10.75 6.84 20.82
C LYS A 291 -9.94 6.38 19.61
N MET A 292 -8.76 5.80 19.83
CA MET A 292 -7.94 5.25 18.76
C MET A 292 -8.58 4.02 18.11
N LYS A 293 -9.17 3.10 18.89
CA LYS A 293 -9.93 1.95 18.37
C LYS A 293 -11.10 2.40 17.49
N GLU A 294 -11.87 3.38 17.92
CA GLU A 294 -12.96 3.96 17.13
C GLU A 294 -12.46 4.57 15.82
N LYS A 295 -11.35 5.33 15.87
CA LYS A 295 -10.74 5.93 14.67
C LYS A 295 -10.28 4.85 13.69
N VAL A 296 -9.65 3.78 14.18
CA VAL A 296 -9.25 2.63 13.35
C VAL A 296 -10.46 1.96 12.72
N GLN A 297 -11.56 1.79 13.47
CA GLN A 297 -12.79 1.21 12.94
C GLN A 297 -13.42 2.07 11.84
N ARG A 298 -13.48 3.40 12.02
CA ARG A 298 -13.95 4.33 10.98
C ARG A 298 -13.10 4.25 9.72
N LEU A 299 -11.77 4.33 9.86
CA LEU A 299 -10.86 4.21 8.72
C LEU A 299 -10.98 2.85 8.03
N LYS A 300 -11.26 1.77 8.77
CA LYS A 300 -11.50 0.45 8.19
C LYS A 300 -12.77 0.45 7.34
N GLN A 301 -13.86 1.05 7.82
CA GLN A 301 -15.10 1.18 7.07
C GLN A 301 -14.89 2.03 5.80
N GLU A 302 -14.24 3.19 5.92
CA GLU A 302 -13.92 4.04 4.76
C GLU A 302 -13.08 3.31 3.71
N ASN A 303 -12.07 2.53 4.14
CA ASN A 303 -11.27 1.72 3.23
C ASN A 303 -12.10 0.65 2.50
N GLU A 304 -13.03 -0.01 3.18
CA GLU A 304 -13.91 -0.97 2.52
C GLU A 304 -14.85 -0.29 1.52
N THR A 305 -15.39 0.89 1.84
CA THR A 305 -16.19 1.69 0.89
C THR A 305 -15.38 2.09 -0.34
N ILE A 306 -14.15 2.58 -0.16
CA ILE A 306 -13.27 2.96 -1.28
C ILE A 306 -12.92 1.74 -2.15
N LYS A 307 -12.69 0.57 -1.54
CA LYS A 307 -12.43 -0.66 -2.29
C LYS A 307 -13.63 -1.08 -3.15
N GLU A 308 -14.85 -0.91 -2.64
CA GLU A 308 -16.06 -1.20 -3.42
C GLU A 308 -16.18 -0.24 -4.61
N GLN A 309 -16.05 1.07 -4.38
CA GLN A 309 -16.07 2.07 -5.45
C GLN A 309 -15.02 1.80 -6.52
N LEU A 310 -13.82 1.36 -6.11
CA LEU A 310 -12.76 0.98 -7.04
C LEU A 310 -13.14 -0.25 -7.88
N ARG A 311 -13.87 -1.22 -7.33
CA ARG A 311 -14.36 -2.37 -8.09
C ARG A 311 -15.40 -1.94 -9.11
N GLU A 312 -16.38 -1.13 -8.69
CA GLU A 312 -17.41 -0.61 -9.58
C GLU A 312 -16.82 0.21 -10.72
N GLU A 313 -15.84 1.08 -10.45
CA GLU A 313 -15.17 1.86 -11.50
C GLU A 313 -14.34 0.98 -12.45
N LYS A 314 -13.75 -0.12 -11.94
CA LYS A 314 -13.07 -1.10 -12.80
C LYS A 314 -14.05 -1.81 -13.73
N GLU A 315 -15.20 -2.26 -13.20
CA GLU A 315 -16.26 -2.89 -13.99
C GLU A 315 -16.77 -1.93 -15.08
N LYS A 316 -17.09 -0.68 -14.72
CA LYS A 316 -17.48 0.35 -15.70
C LYS A 316 -16.40 0.60 -16.75
N SER A 317 -15.13 0.59 -16.35
CA SER A 317 -14.00 0.74 -17.29
C SER A 317 -13.90 -0.44 -18.26
N GLU A 318 -14.13 -1.67 -17.78
CA GLU A 318 -14.14 -2.88 -18.60
C GLU A 318 -15.32 -2.87 -19.59
N ASP A 319 -16.51 -2.44 -19.15
CA ASP A 319 -17.67 -2.27 -20.02
C ASP A 319 -17.44 -1.23 -21.11
N LEU A 320 -16.87 -0.08 -20.77
CA LEU A 320 -16.51 0.95 -21.73
C LEU A 320 -15.48 0.44 -22.74
N LEU A 321 -14.50 -0.34 -22.28
CA LEU A 321 -13.52 -0.97 -23.18
C LEU A 321 -14.21 -1.93 -24.16
N CYS A 322 -15.14 -2.76 -23.68
CA CYS A 322 -15.94 -3.63 -24.53
C CYS A 322 -16.73 -2.84 -25.59
N GLN A 323 -17.37 -1.73 -25.21
CA GLN A 323 -18.09 -0.85 -26.14
C GLN A 323 -17.16 -0.26 -27.20
N VAL A 324 -15.99 0.26 -26.80
CA VAL A 324 -14.99 0.81 -27.73
C VAL A 324 -14.50 -0.26 -28.71
N GLN A 325 -14.30 -1.50 -28.26
CA GLN A 325 -13.90 -2.60 -29.14
C GLN A 325 -14.98 -2.92 -30.18
N VAL A 326 -16.26 -2.92 -29.80
CA VAL A 326 -17.38 -3.13 -30.74
C VAL A 326 -17.43 -2.02 -31.78
N LEU A 327 -17.33 -0.75 -31.35
CA LEU A 327 -17.31 0.40 -32.26
C LEU A 327 -16.12 0.36 -33.22
N ARG A 328 -14.94 -0.03 -32.75
CA ARG A 328 -13.76 -0.20 -33.61
C ARG A 328 -14.01 -1.28 -34.67
N LYS A 329 -14.63 -2.41 -34.31
CA LYS A 329 -14.98 -3.47 -35.27
C LYS A 329 -16.03 -2.99 -36.28
N SER A 330 -17.03 -2.21 -35.87
CA SER A 330 -18.02 -1.67 -36.82
C SER A 330 -17.40 -0.65 -37.77
N LEU A 331 -16.49 0.20 -37.29
CA LEU A 331 -15.77 1.16 -38.12
C LEU A 331 -14.96 0.47 -39.22
N LEU A 332 -14.21 -0.60 -38.88
CA LEU A 332 -13.46 -1.38 -39.85
C LEU A 332 -14.37 -2.02 -40.92
N LYS A 333 -15.54 -2.51 -40.53
CA LYS A 333 -16.54 -3.03 -41.49
C LYS A 333 -17.03 -1.92 -42.41
N GLN A 334 -17.31 -0.73 -41.87
CA GLN A 334 -17.75 0.41 -42.65
C GLN A 334 -16.69 0.87 -43.66
N GLU A 335 -15.41 0.88 -43.28
CA GLU A 335 -14.29 1.18 -44.20
C GLU A 335 -14.19 0.17 -45.34
N ALA A 336 -14.39 -1.12 -45.05
CA ALA A 336 -14.41 -2.17 -46.07
C ALA A 336 -15.59 -1.99 -47.06
N GLU A 337 -16.78 -1.67 -46.55
CA GLU A 337 -17.95 -1.38 -47.40
C GLU A 337 -17.75 -0.11 -48.24
N HIS A 338 -17.19 0.97 -47.67
CA HIS A 338 -16.85 2.18 -48.44
C HIS A 338 -15.86 1.89 -49.57
N THR A 339 -14.85 1.06 -49.30
CA THR A 339 -13.88 0.63 -50.32
C THR A 339 -14.58 -0.17 -51.44
N ARG A 340 -15.51 -1.06 -51.07
CA ARG A 340 -16.30 -1.83 -52.03
C ARG A 340 -17.19 -0.93 -52.89
N ILE A 341 -17.87 0.05 -52.28
CA ILE A 341 -18.71 1.02 -52.99
C ILE A 341 -17.86 1.80 -53.99
N ALA A 342 -16.70 2.34 -53.58
CA ALA A 342 -15.82 3.09 -54.47
C ALA A 342 -15.33 2.26 -55.69
N LEU A 343 -15.08 0.95 -55.50
CA LEU A 343 -14.75 0.06 -56.60
C LEU A 343 -15.91 -0.15 -57.57
N LEU A 344 -17.13 -0.33 -57.05
CA LEU A 344 -18.33 -0.46 -57.88
C LEU A 344 -18.65 0.83 -58.63
N GLU A 345 -18.52 1.99 -58.00
CA GLU A 345 -18.69 3.30 -58.64
C GLU A 345 -17.70 3.47 -59.80
N ARG A 346 -16.42 3.11 -59.60
CA ARG A 346 -15.43 3.12 -60.68
C ARG A 346 -15.80 2.18 -61.82
N GLN A 347 -16.30 0.98 -61.51
CA GLN A 347 -16.74 0.03 -62.53
C GLN A 347 -17.92 0.57 -63.34
N ILE A 348 -18.91 1.17 -62.67
CA ILE A 348 -20.06 1.82 -63.32
C ILE A 348 -19.56 2.94 -64.24
N GLN A 349 -18.59 3.75 -63.81
CA GLN A 349 -18.04 4.84 -64.62
C GLN A 349 -17.32 4.32 -65.88
N ILE A 350 -16.54 3.25 -65.77
CA ILE A 350 -15.87 2.59 -66.91
C ILE A 350 -16.91 2.06 -67.89
N CYS A 351 -17.88 1.25 -67.42
CA CYS A 351 -18.93 0.72 -68.29
C CYS A 351 -19.75 1.81 -68.96
N THR A 352 -20.01 2.92 -68.26
CA THR A 352 -20.71 4.10 -68.82
C THR A 352 -19.91 4.71 -69.97
N THR A 353 -18.61 4.89 -69.77
CA THR A 353 -17.69 5.46 -70.78
C THR A 353 -17.59 4.54 -72.01
N ASP A 354 -17.45 3.22 -71.79
CA ASP A 354 -17.40 2.24 -72.87
C ASP A 354 -18.70 2.21 -73.68
N LEU A 355 -19.85 2.35 -73.02
CA LEU A 355 -21.15 2.44 -73.69
C LEU A 355 -21.26 3.71 -74.54
N GLU A 356 -20.77 4.85 -74.05
CA GLU A 356 -20.73 6.12 -74.80
C GLU A 356 -19.81 6.01 -76.02
N ASN A 357 -18.63 5.44 -75.86
CA ASN A 357 -17.71 5.16 -76.96
C ASN A 357 -18.35 4.23 -78.00
N GLY A 358 -19.00 3.14 -77.57
CA GLY A 358 -19.73 2.24 -78.47
C GLY A 358 -20.88 2.93 -79.21
N LYS A 359 -21.56 3.91 -78.60
CA LYS A 359 -22.55 4.74 -79.30
C LYS A 359 -21.90 5.59 -80.39
N LEU A 360 -20.75 6.20 -80.13
CA LEU A 360 -20.00 7.00 -81.09
C LEU A 360 -19.50 6.15 -82.27
N ASP A 361 -18.92 4.98 -81.98
CA ASP A 361 -18.45 4.03 -83.00
C ASP A 361 -19.60 3.58 -83.90
N ARG A 362 -20.77 3.26 -83.32
CA ARG A 362 -21.96 2.91 -84.09
C ARG A 362 -22.43 4.06 -84.99
N GLN A 363 -22.39 5.30 -84.51
CA GLN A 363 -22.72 6.47 -85.34
C GLN A 363 -21.73 6.64 -86.49
N ASN A 364 -20.42 6.46 -86.24
CA ASN A 364 -19.38 6.52 -87.26
C ASN A 364 -19.57 5.42 -88.31
N LEU A 365 -19.78 4.16 -87.91
CA LEU A 365 -20.07 3.06 -88.81
C LEU A 365 -21.35 3.30 -89.63
N LYS A 366 -22.40 3.86 -89.02
CA LYS A 366 -23.62 4.26 -89.74
C LYS A 366 -23.32 5.33 -90.80
N HIS A 367 -22.46 6.30 -90.48
CA HIS A 367 -22.03 7.31 -91.44
C HIS A 367 -21.23 6.70 -92.60
N GLN A 368 -20.27 5.83 -92.31
CA GLN A 368 -19.48 5.10 -93.32
C GLN A 368 -20.37 4.24 -94.22
N LEU A 369 -21.33 3.50 -93.64
CA LEU A 369 -22.28 2.69 -94.40
C LEU A 369 -23.11 3.56 -95.36
N ASN A 370 -23.63 4.69 -94.88
CA ASN A 370 -24.37 5.62 -95.73
C ASN A 370 -23.50 6.18 -96.86
N GLN A 371 -22.21 6.41 -96.61
CA GLN A 371 -21.26 6.85 -97.63
C GLN A 371 -21.05 5.76 -98.69
N VAL A 372 -20.82 4.51 -98.28
CA VAL A 372 -20.70 3.37 -99.20
C VAL A 372 -21.98 3.18 -100.01
N LEU A 373 -23.15 3.27 -99.38
CA LEU A 373 -24.44 3.19 -100.06
C LEU A 373 -24.59 4.30 -101.11
N LYS A 374 -24.19 5.54 -100.81
CA LYS A 374 -24.18 6.63 -101.80
C LYS A 374 -23.26 6.35 -102.97
N GLU A 375 -22.05 5.86 -102.73
CA GLU A 375 -21.11 5.51 -103.80
C GLU A 375 -21.61 4.31 -104.63
N LEU A 376 -22.26 3.34 -103.99
CA LEU A 376 -22.89 2.20 -104.68
C LEU A 376 -24.06 2.67 -105.56
N HIS A 377 -24.88 3.61 -105.09
CA HIS A 377 -25.92 4.23 -105.93
C HIS A 377 -25.32 4.97 -107.13
N LYS A 378 -24.27 5.76 -106.94
CA LYS A 378 -23.55 6.43 -108.04
C LYS A 378 -22.95 5.43 -109.03
N ALA A 379 -22.36 4.33 -108.55
CA ALA A 379 -21.82 3.27 -109.39
C ALA A 379 -22.93 2.57 -110.18
N LYS A 380 -24.07 2.26 -109.54
CA LYS A 380 -25.25 1.70 -110.18
C LYS A 380 -25.82 2.63 -111.25
N GLU A 381 -25.96 3.93 -110.98
CA GLU A 381 -26.37 4.93 -111.97
C GLU A 381 -25.40 5.00 -113.16
N LYS A 382 -24.09 4.91 -112.92
CA LYS A 382 -23.09 4.82 -114.00
C LYS A 382 -23.24 3.55 -114.84
N ILE A 383 -23.52 2.41 -114.21
CA ILE A 383 -23.82 1.15 -114.91
C ILE A 383 -25.09 1.31 -115.77
N THR A 384 -26.18 1.84 -115.21
CA THR A 384 -27.43 2.08 -115.94
C THR A 384 -27.28 3.07 -117.10
N ARG A 385 -26.37 4.05 -117.00
CA ARG A 385 -26.03 4.97 -118.10
C ARG A 385 -25.15 4.36 -119.20
N LEU A 386 -24.44 3.27 -118.90
CA LEU A 386 -23.60 2.53 -119.84
C LEU A 386 -24.34 1.37 -120.53
N GLU A 387 -25.64 1.24 -120.31
CA GLU A 387 -26.48 0.17 -120.84
C GLU A 387 -27.49 0.68 -121.89
N PRO A 388 -27.21 0.54 -123.21
CA PRO A 388 -28.23 0.64 -124.26
C PRO A 388 -28.63 -0.74 -124.82
N LEU A 389 -29.90 -1.09 -124.61
CA LEU A 389 -30.79 -1.97 -125.41
C LEU A 389 -30.35 -3.39 -125.78
N LYS A 390 -30.94 -4.37 -125.06
CA LYS A 390 -31.82 -5.49 -125.51
C LYS A 390 -32.09 -6.34 -124.25
N LEU A 391 -33.27 -6.87 -123.92
CA LEU A 391 -34.49 -7.21 -124.63
C LEU A 391 -35.59 -7.42 -123.56
N ARG A 392 -36.81 -7.09 -123.94
CA ARG A 392 -38.07 -7.25 -123.20
C ARG A 392 -38.53 -8.71 -123.16
N GLU A 393 -39.48 -8.98 -122.26
CA GLU A 393 -40.45 -10.10 -122.17
C GLU A 393 -40.09 -11.33 -121.31
N SER A 394 -40.78 -11.46 -120.17
CA SER A 394 -41.77 -12.53 -119.95
C SER A 394 -42.39 -12.37 -118.56
N GLY A 395 -43.70 -12.15 -118.50
CA GLY A 395 -44.46 -12.14 -117.25
C GLY A 395 -44.98 -13.53 -116.89
N HIS A 396 -45.08 -13.81 -115.59
CA HIS A 396 -46.07 -14.76 -115.07
C HIS A 396 -46.42 -14.41 -113.61
N MET A 397 -47.70 -14.60 -113.29
CA MET A 397 -48.40 -14.31 -112.03
C MET A 397 -47.89 -15.11 -110.81
N GLU A 398 -48.03 -14.46 -109.64
CA GLU A 398 -48.18 -14.88 -108.22
C GLU A 398 -48.40 -16.37 -107.87
N PRO A 399 -48.07 -16.85 -106.63
CA PRO A 399 -48.47 -16.21 -105.37
C PRO A 399 -47.50 -16.20 -104.18
N GLN A 400 -47.82 -15.27 -103.27
CA GLN A 400 -47.49 -15.17 -101.85
C GLN A 400 -47.50 -16.51 -101.10
N GLU A 401 -46.33 -16.96 -100.63
CA GLU A 401 -46.20 -17.91 -99.51
C GLU A 401 -44.99 -17.58 -98.63
N ASP A 402 -45.32 -17.21 -97.39
CA ASP A 402 -44.64 -17.49 -96.12
C ASP A 402 -43.09 -17.59 -96.08
N LEU A 403 -42.42 -16.44 -95.95
CA LEU A 403 -41.02 -16.34 -95.51
C LEU A 403 -40.90 -15.69 -94.12
N GLN A 404 -41.87 -15.96 -93.24
CA GLN A 404 -41.81 -15.59 -91.81
C GLN A 404 -41.49 -16.82 -90.93
N ALA A 405 -41.37 -18.03 -91.49
CA ALA A 405 -41.23 -19.28 -90.72
C ALA A 405 -39.80 -19.87 -90.61
N VAL A 406 -38.75 -19.18 -91.08
CA VAL A 406 -37.37 -19.73 -91.11
C VAL A 406 -36.38 -19.03 -90.15
N PHE A 407 -36.80 -17.99 -89.43
CA PHE A 407 -35.94 -17.32 -88.43
C PHE A 407 -36.37 -17.48 -86.95
N ASP A 408 -37.44 -18.23 -86.66
CA ASP A 408 -37.89 -18.55 -85.28
C ASP A 408 -37.56 -19.99 -84.84
N LYS A 409 -36.51 -20.59 -85.43
CA LYS A 409 -36.04 -21.94 -85.09
C LYS A 409 -34.56 -21.96 -84.67
N LYS A 410 -34.15 -20.95 -83.90
CA LYS A 410 -32.82 -20.91 -83.25
C LYS A 410 -32.75 -20.07 -81.97
N LEU A 411 -33.83 -20.01 -81.19
CA LEU A 411 -33.89 -19.31 -79.88
C LEU A 411 -34.54 -20.13 -78.75
N THR A 412 -34.54 -21.46 -78.85
CA THR A 412 -34.99 -22.36 -77.75
C THR A 412 -34.09 -23.58 -77.64
N THR A 413 -32.82 -23.35 -77.33
CA THR A 413 -31.92 -24.38 -76.76
C THR A 413 -30.97 -23.68 -75.81
N TYR A 414 -30.87 -24.22 -74.59
CA TYR A 414 -30.26 -23.65 -73.38
C TYR A 414 -31.11 -22.70 -72.53
N ASP A 415 -32.22 -23.22 -71.99
CA ASP A 415 -32.40 -23.10 -70.53
C ASP A 415 -33.12 -24.33 -70.00
N ARG A 416 -32.36 -25.40 -69.73
CA ARG A 416 -32.80 -26.53 -68.91
C ARG A 416 -31.66 -26.94 -68.01
N SER A 417 -31.24 -26.00 -67.16
CA SER A 417 -30.60 -26.38 -65.91
C SER A 417 -31.70 -26.93 -64.99
N PRO A 418 -31.53 -28.09 -64.35
CA PRO A 418 -32.45 -28.55 -63.32
C PRO A 418 -32.58 -27.46 -62.25
N PRO A 419 -33.75 -27.29 -61.59
CA PRO A 419 -33.81 -26.41 -60.44
C PRO A 419 -32.79 -26.96 -59.45
N LEU A 420 -31.71 -26.20 -59.22
CA LEU A 420 -30.80 -26.47 -58.12
C LEU A 420 -31.70 -26.54 -56.89
N LYS A 421 -31.91 -27.76 -56.38
CA LYS A 421 -32.22 -27.95 -54.99
C LYS A 421 -31.09 -27.21 -54.29
N HIS A 422 -31.37 -26.03 -53.76
CA HIS A 422 -30.54 -25.46 -52.72
C HIS A 422 -30.56 -26.52 -51.62
N SER A 423 -29.58 -27.42 -51.64
CA SER A 423 -29.14 -28.14 -50.47
C SER A 423 -28.67 -27.03 -49.54
N SER A 424 -29.61 -26.50 -48.77
CA SER A 424 -29.32 -25.62 -47.66
C SER A 424 -28.24 -26.32 -46.85
N CYS A 425 -27.06 -25.71 -46.76
CA CYS A 425 -25.91 -26.16 -45.98
C CYS A 425 -26.23 -26.34 -44.47
N LEU A 426 -27.47 -26.08 -44.06
CA LEU A 426 -28.03 -26.32 -42.74
C LEU A 426 -28.71 -27.70 -42.60
N ASN A 427 -28.83 -28.51 -43.66
CA ASN A 427 -29.41 -29.86 -43.57
C ASN A 427 -28.42 -30.93 -43.08
N GLU A 428 -27.13 -30.60 -42.92
CA GLU A 428 -26.10 -31.53 -42.41
C GLU A 428 -25.75 -31.28 -40.93
N SER A 429 -26.32 -30.23 -40.32
CA SER A 429 -26.11 -29.90 -38.91
C SER A 429 -27.42 -30.13 -38.13
N PHE A 430 -27.31 -30.84 -37.01
CA PHE A 430 -28.43 -31.14 -36.12
C PHE A 430 -28.28 -30.35 -34.83
N LEU A 431 -29.39 -29.77 -34.37
CA LEU A 431 -29.50 -29.09 -33.09
C LEU A 431 -30.27 -29.98 -32.14
N GLU A 432 -29.75 -30.15 -30.93
CA GLU A 432 -30.36 -31.01 -29.92
C GLU A 432 -31.10 -30.19 -28.87
N CYS A 433 -32.24 -30.72 -28.41
CA CYS A 433 -32.89 -30.17 -27.23
C CYS A 433 -32.00 -30.41 -25.99
N PRO A 434 -31.65 -29.38 -25.21
CA PRO A 434 -30.74 -29.53 -24.07
C PRO A 434 -31.27 -30.40 -22.93
N ARG A 435 -32.60 -30.65 -22.87
CA ARG A 435 -33.21 -31.54 -21.87
C ARG A 435 -33.32 -32.99 -22.32
N CYS A 436 -33.96 -33.26 -23.45
CA CYS A 436 -34.28 -34.63 -23.89
C CYS A 436 -33.33 -35.17 -24.98
N LYS A 437 -32.40 -34.34 -25.48
CA LYS A 437 -31.42 -34.66 -26.53
C LYS A 437 -32.01 -35.15 -27.86
N VAL A 438 -33.29 -34.87 -28.11
CA VAL A 438 -33.88 -35.13 -29.42
C VAL A 438 -33.25 -34.19 -30.45
N ALA A 439 -32.73 -34.77 -31.52
CA ALA A 439 -32.02 -34.05 -32.58
C ALA A 439 -32.99 -33.57 -33.67
N TYR A 440 -32.86 -32.30 -34.03
CA TYR A 440 -33.63 -31.65 -35.08
C TYR A 440 -32.69 -31.12 -36.16
N PRO A 441 -33.01 -31.28 -37.45
CA PRO A 441 -32.27 -30.61 -38.53
C PRO A 441 -32.27 -29.10 -38.31
N THR A 442 -31.15 -28.42 -38.58
CA THR A 442 -31.06 -26.95 -38.38
C THR A 442 -32.06 -26.17 -39.24
N SER A 443 -32.49 -26.74 -40.37
CA SER A 443 -33.57 -26.21 -41.20
C SER A 443 -34.94 -26.18 -40.49
N GLN A 444 -35.15 -27.00 -39.46
CA GLN A 444 -36.37 -27.10 -38.64
C GLN A 444 -36.22 -26.45 -37.26
N HIS A 445 -35.35 -25.45 -37.10
CA HIS A 445 -35.12 -24.78 -35.80
C HIS A 445 -36.40 -24.23 -35.12
N ARG A 446 -37.44 -23.84 -35.89
CA ARG A 446 -38.73 -23.40 -35.32
C ARG A 446 -39.47 -24.53 -34.61
N GLU A 447 -39.36 -25.76 -35.11
CA GLU A 447 -39.97 -26.96 -34.50
C GLU A 447 -39.21 -27.35 -33.23
N LEU A 448 -37.88 -27.20 -33.21
CA LEU A 448 -37.08 -27.35 -32.00
C LEU A 448 -37.44 -26.32 -30.93
N LEU A 449 -37.66 -25.05 -31.28
CA LEU A 449 -38.06 -24.02 -30.31
C LEU A 449 -39.44 -24.33 -29.70
N ALA A 450 -40.42 -24.71 -30.52
CA ALA A 450 -41.72 -25.16 -30.03
C ALA A 450 -41.62 -26.41 -29.15
N HIS A 451 -40.71 -27.35 -29.50
CA HIS A 451 -40.43 -28.51 -28.68
C HIS A 451 -39.77 -28.12 -27.34
N ILE A 452 -38.82 -27.19 -27.33
CA ILE A 452 -38.17 -26.70 -26.11
C ILE A 452 -39.21 -26.08 -25.18
N ASP A 453 -40.12 -25.24 -25.70
CA ASP A 453 -41.17 -24.60 -24.90
C ASP A 453 -42.04 -25.65 -24.18
N ILE A 454 -42.37 -26.76 -24.85
CA ILE A 454 -43.14 -27.88 -24.26
C ILE A 454 -42.26 -28.75 -23.35
N CYS A 455 -40.98 -28.93 -23.67
CA CYS A 455 -40.05 -29.77 -22.92
C CYS A 455 -39.52 -29.07 -21.64
N THR A 456 -39.64 -27.74 -21.56
CA THR A 456 -39.31 -26.94 -20.37
C THR A 456 -40.43 -26.80 -19.35
N ALA A 457 -41.70 -26.96 -19.77
CA ALA A 457 -42.82 -27.22 -18.88
C ALA A 457 -42.64 -28.60 -18.20
#